data_AF-A0A0Q8A9H0-F1
#
_entry.id   AF-A0A0Q8A9H0-F1
#
_cell.length_a   1.000
_cell.length_b   1.000
_cell.length_c   1.000
_cell.angle_alpha   90.00
_cell.angle_beta   90.00
_cell.angle_gamma   90.00
#
_symmetry.space_group_name_H-M   'P 1'
#
loop_
_entity.id
_entity.type
_entity.pdbx_description
1 polymer ?
#
loop_
_entity_poly.entity_id
_entity_poly.type
_entity_poly.pdbx_seq_one_letter_code
_entity_poly.pdbx_strand_id
1 'polypeptide(L)'
;MEELNIERVRAILHARLSGRGIDVDDVYINGVYSLEKPLVTYSQTLVWALYLKLQDGEVPYFEGDHLGLFVKAYTFDSIHRFKGLEFDEVNGISADIAELFQIQSVV
;
A
#
# COMPACT_ATOMS: atom_id res chain seq x y z
N MET A 1 -15.85 19.22 -2.54
CA MET A 1 -15.17 17.92 -2.53
C MET A 1 -14.07 17.99 -1.49
N GLU A 2 -13.91 16.95 -0.69
CA GLU A 2 -12.81 16.88 0.25
C GLU A 2 -11.52 16.65 -0.53
N GLU A 3 -10.48 17.43 -0.24
CA GLU A 3 -9.21 17.36 -0.96
C GLU A 3 -8.44 16.09 -0.59
N LEU A 4 -7.86 15.42 -1.60
CA LEU A 4 -6.96 14.30 -1.39
C LEU A 4 -5.72 14.78 -0.63
N ASN A 5 -5.46 14.17 0.53
CA ASN A 5 -4.22 14.34 1.26
C ASN A 5 -3.87 13.05 2.01
N ILE A 6 -2.64 12.98 2.51
CA ILE A 6 -2.15 11.80 3.20
C ILE A 6 -2.94 11.44 4.46
N GLU A 7 -3.35 12.44 5.26
CA GLU A 7 -4.10 12.22 6.50
C GLU A 7 -5.45 11.56 6.21
N ARG A 8 -6.07 11.88 5.07
CA ARG A 8 -7.31 11.24 4.61
C ARG A 8 -7.11 9.79 4.24
N VAL A 9 -6.07 9.49 3.45
CA VAL A 9 -5.72 8.12 3.08
C VAL A 9 -5.45 7.30 4.34
N ARG A 10 -4.67 7.84 5.29
CA ARG A 10 -4.41 7.23 6.60
C ARG A 10 -5.70 6.97 7.36
N ALA A 11 -6.56 7.97 7.50
CA ALA A 11 -7.80 7.84 8.27
C ALA A 11 -8.74 6.77 7.69
N ILE A 12 -8.86 6.67 6.36
CA ILE A 12 -9.69 5.65 5.70
C ILE A 12 -9.09 4.25 5.92
N LEU A 13 -7.78 4.09 5.74
CA LEU A 13 -7.09 2.83 5.98
C LEU A 13 -7.23 2.39 7.44
N HIS A 14 -6.98 3.31 8.38
CA HIS A 14 -7.13 3.03 9.80
C HIS A 14 -8.57 2.63 10.15
N ALA A 15 -9.59 3.33 9.63
CA ALA A 15 -10.99 2.98 9.87
C ALA A 15 -11.34 1.56 9.36
N ARG A 16 -10.77 1.13 8.25
CA ARG A 16 -11.00 -0.20 7.66
C ARG A 16 -10.23 -1.32 8.36
N LEU A 17 -9.02 -1.04 8.83
CA LEU A 17 -8.05 -2.06 9.23
C LEU A 17 -7.81 -2.14 10.75
N SER A 18 -8.10 -1.09 11.51
CA SER A 18 -7.85 -1.02 12.96
C SER A 18 -8.59 -2.10 13.77
N GLY A 19 -9.77 -2.55 13.30
CA GLY A 19 -10.51 -3.65 13.92
C GLY A 19 -9.75 -4.98 13.96
N ARG A 20 -8.67 -5.11 13.16
CA ARG A 20 -7.78 -6.28 13.11
C ARG A 20 -6.47 -6.06 13.88
N GLY A 21 -6.31 -4.92 14.56
CA GLY A 21 -5.07 -4.54 15.24
C GLY A 21 -3.93 -4.17 14.30
N ILE A 22 -4.24 -3.79 13.06
CA ILE A 22 -3.25 -3.41 12.05
C ILE A 22 -2.97 -1.93 12.17
N ASP A 23 -1.71 -1.59 12.46
CA ASP A 23 -1.21 -0.23 12.35
C ASP A 23 -0.74 0.02 10.92
N VAL A 24 -1.43 0.93 10.23
CA VAL A 24 -1.24 1.19 8.79
C VAL A 24 0.02 2.01 8.50
N ASP A 25 0.57 2.70 9.51
CA ASP A 25 1.83 3.43 9.39
C ASP A 25 3.05 2.50 9.60
N ASP A 26 2.85 1.33 10.23
CA ASP A 26 3.89 0.31 10.48
C ASP A 26 3.87 -0.86 9.48
N VAL A 27 3.00 -0.80 8.46
CA VAL A 27 3.00 -1.74 7.33
C VAL A 27 3.69 -1.09 6.14
N TYR A 28 4.67 -1.80 5.58
CA TYR A 28 5.46 -1.36 4.44
C TYR A 28 5.21 -2.24 3.22
N ILE A 29 5.08 -1.60 2.05
CA ILE A 29 5.24 -2.25 0.76
C ILE A 29 6.72 -2.14 0.40
N ASN A 30 7.42 -3.28 0.39
CA ASN A 30 8.80 -3.34 -0.11
C ASN A 30 8.84 -4.10 -1.44
N GLY A 31 9.70 -3.63 -2.33
CA GLY A 31 9.93 -4.22 -3.64
C GLY A 31 11.41 -4.47 -3.90
N VAL A 32 11.71 -5.61 -4.50
CA VAL A 32 13.06 -5.97 -4.95
C VAL A 32 13.20 -5.86 -6.46
N TYR A 33 14.42 -5.57 -6.91
CA TYR A 33 14.75 -5.56 -8.32
C TYR A 33 14.65 -6.95 -8.98
N SER A 34 15.08 -8.00 -8.26
CA SER A 34 15.07 -9.39 -8.73
C SER A 34 14.92 -10.36 -7.56
N LEU A 35 14.22 -11.47 -7.78
CA LEU A 35 14.08 -12.55 -6.78
C LEU A 35 15.37 -13.36 -6.59
N GLU A 36 16.19 -13.50 -7.65
CA GLU A 36 17.46 -14.24 -7.58
C GLU A 36 18.50 -13.51 -6.73
N LYS A 37 18.45 -12.18 -6.77
CA LYS A 37 19.32 -11.29 -5.98
C LYS A 37 18.46 -10.17 -5.38
N PRO A 38 17.82 -10.41 -4.23
CA PRO A 38 16.86 -9.47 -3.63
C PRO A 38 17.58 -8.22 -3.12
N LEU A 39 17.75 -7.27 -4.01
CA LEU A 39 18.12 -5.89 -3.70
C LEU A 39 16.84 -5.08 -3.61
N VAL A 40 16.55 -4.55 -2.41
CA VAL A 40 15.36 -3.72 -2.19
C VAL A 40 15.54 -2.39 -2.91
N THR A 41 14.65 -2.08 -3.83
CA THR A 41 14.65 -0.85 -4.64
C THR A 41 13.43 0.02 -4.37
N TYR A 42 12.42 -0.52 -3.70
CA TYR A 42 11.20 0.18 -3.31
C TYR A 42 10.88 -0.13 -1.85
N SER A 43 10.49 0.88 -1.08
CA SER A 43 10.07 0.75 0.32
C SER A 43 9.26 1.97 0.70
N GLN A 44 7.97 1.79 0.92
CA GLN A 44 7.06 2.85 1.38
C GLN A 44 6.08 2.29 2.41
N THR A 45 5.59 3.11 3.33
CA THR A 45 4.46 2.69 4.16
C THR A 45 3.23 2.47 3.28
N LEU A 46 2.29 1.64 3.72
CA LEU A 46 1.05 1.38 3.01
C LEU A 46 0.30 2.69 2.71
N VAL A 47 0.22 3.57 3.71
CA VAL A 47 -0.37 4.90 3.58
C VAL A 47 0.30 5.72 2.47
N TRP A 48 1.65 5.79 2.49
CA TRP A 48 2.39 6.61 1.53
C TRP A 48 2.32 6.04 0.11
N ALA A 49 2.41 4.72 -0.03
CA ALA A 49 2.33 4.03 -1.31
C ALA A 49 0.98 4.28 -2.03
N LEU A 50 -0.13 4.21 -1.29
CA LEU A 50 -1.46 4.53 -1.82
C LEU A 50 -1.58 6.01 -2.14
N TYR A 51 -1.17 6.88 -1.22
CA TYR A 51 -1.28 8.33 -1.40
C TYR A 51 -0.55 8.82 -2.66
N LEU A 52 0.69 8.36 -2.91
CA LEU A 52 1.45 8.76 -4.09
C LEU A 52 0.71 8.40 -5.40
N LYS A 53 0.22 7.16 -5.52
CA LYS A 53 -0.52 6.74 -6.71
C LYS A 53 -1.81 7.52 -6.90
N LEU A 54 -2.58 7.72 -5.82
CA LEU A 54 -3.80 8.55 -5.87
C LEU A 54 -3.49 10.00 -6.25
N GLN A 55 -2.38 10.56 -5.75
CA GLN A 55 -1.94 11.91 -6.07
C GLN A 55 -1.58 12.06 -7.55
N ASP A 56 -1.03 11.01 -8.16
CA ASP A 56 -0.74 10.93 -9.59
C ASP A 56 -2.00 10.66 -10.44
N GLY A 57 -3.18 10.55 -9.81
CA GLY A 57 -4.43 10.23 -10.50
C GLY A 57 -4.54 8.77 -10.94
N GLU A 58 -3.72 7.90 -10.36
CA GLU A 58 -3.75 6.46 -10.59
C GLU A 58 -4.58 5.74 -9.52
N VAL A 59 -5.34 4.72 -9.93
CA VAL A 59 -5.92 3.77 -8.99
C VAL A 59 -4.80 2.87 -8.47
N PRO A 60 -4.48 2.85 -7.17
CA PRO A 60 -3.37 2.05 -6.68
C PRO A 60 -3.61 0.56 -6.89
N TYR A 61 -2.63 -0.10 -7.48
CA TYR A 61 -2.65 -1.52 -7.77
C TYR A 61 -1.24 -2.09 -7.57
N PHE A 62 -1.14 -3.13 -6.75
CA PHE A 62 0.10 -3.80 -6.38
C PHE A 62 -0.02 -5.29 -6.67
N GLU A 63 0.94 -5.84 -7.41
CA GLU A 63 0.97 -7.26 -7.75
C GLU A 63 2.40 -7.73 -8.02
N GLY A 64 2.57 -9.05 -8.07
CA GLY A 64 3.81 -9.70 -8.46
C GLY A 64 4.73 -10.05 -7.30
N ASP A 65 5.48 -11.14 -7.50
CA ASP A 65 6.29 -11.80 -6.46
C ASP A 65 7.45 -10.94 -5.93
N HIS A 66 7.84 -9.92 -6.69
CA HIS A 66 8.91 -8.98 -6.34
C HIS A 66 8.47 -7.90 -5.35
N LEU A 67 7.17 -7.82 -5.04
CA LEU A 67 6.61 -6.95 -4.02
C LEU A 67 6.16 -7.77 -2.80
N GLY A 68 5.95 -7.08 -1.68
CA GLY A 68 5.10 -7.60 -0.62
C GLY A 68 5.06 -6.74 0.61
N LEU A 69 4.30 -7.21 1.59
CA LEU A 69 4.01 -6.48 2.82
C LEU A 69 4.96 -6.90 3.95
N PHE A 70 5.42 -5.92 4.72
CA PHE A 70 6.40 -6.10 5.78
C PHE A 70 6.11 -5.21 6.98
N VAL A 71 6.55 -5.64 8.16
CA VAL A 71 6.54 -4.81 9.39
C VAL A 71 7.79 -3.93 9.53
N LYS A 72 8.64 -3.91 8.49
CA LYS A 72 9.91 -3.17 8.49
C LYS A 72 10.21 -2.67 7.10
N ALA A 73 10.67 -1.42 7.00
CA ALA A 73 11.16 -0.83 5.76
C ALA A 73 12.43 -1.52 5.23
N TYR A 74 12.69 -1.36 3.93
CA TYR A 74 13.95 -1.73 3.27
C TYR A 74 14.40 -3.18 3.51
N THR A 75 13.47 -4.13 3.58
CA THR A 75 13.79 -5.56 3.71
C THR A 75 12.92 -6.42 2.80
N PHE A 76 13.47 -7.56 2.38
CA PHE A 76 12.71 -8.63 1.73
C PHE A 76 12.82 -9.96 2.49
N ASP A 77 13.31 -9.91 3.72
CA ASP A 77 13.45 -11.09 4.57
C ASP A 77 12.07 -11.61 5.00
N SER A 78 11.86 -12.91 4.79
CA SER A 78 10.65 -13.64 5.17
C SER A 78 10.25 -13.46 6.65
N ILE A 79 11.21 -13.26 7.57
CA ILE A 79 10.93 -13.09 9.00
C ILE A 79 10.18 -11.78 9.30
N HIS A 80 10.30 -10.79 8.41
CA HIS A 80 9.65 -9.50 8.53
C HIS A 80 8.37 -9.40 7.71
N ARG A 81 7.94 -10.48 7.04
CA ARG A 81 6.72 -10.50 6.23
C ARG A 81 5.51 -10.24 7.13
N PHE A 82 4.71 -9.27 6.71
CA PHE A 82 3.43 -8.99 7.32
C PHE A 82 2.36 -9.89 6.67
N LYS A 83 1.64 -10.66 7.49
CA LYS A 83 0.61 -11.62 7.05
C LYS A 83 -0.81 -11.16 7.38
N GLY A 84 -0.96 -9.93 7.87
CA GLY A 84 -2.26 -9.39 8.25
C GLY A 84 -3.09 -8.90 7.07
N LEU A 85 -2.51 -8.80 5.87
CA LEU A 85 -3.16 -8.36 4.64
C LEU A 85 -2.53 -9.08 3.45
N GLU A 86 -3.32 -9.19 2.38
CA GLU A 86 -2.86 -9.61 1.05
C GLU A 86 -3.08 -8.46 0.06
N PHE A 87 -2.35 -8.47 -1.06
CA PHE A 87 -2.46 -7.38 -2.03
C PHE A 87 -3.84 -7.26 -2.67
N ASP A 88 -4.59 -8.36 -2.84
CA ASP A 88 -5.97 -8.29 -3.35
C ASP A 88 -6.87 -7.43 -2.45
N GLU A 89 -6.72 -7.56 -1.13
CA GLU A 89 -7.44 -6.73 -0.15
C GLU A 89 -6.97 -5.27 -0.21
N VAL A 90 -5.65 -5.04 -0.29
CA VAL A 90 -5.08 -3.69 -0.44
C VAL A 90 -5.59 -3.02 -1.72
N ASN A 91 -5.61 -3.73 -2.84
CA ASN A 91 -6.06 -3.24 -4.14
C ASN A 91 -7.56 -2.92 -4.11
N GLY A 92 -8.38 -3.76 -3.47
CA GLY A 92 -9.80 -3.49 -3.26
C GLY A 92 -10.04 -2.22 -2.44
N ILE A 93 -9.32 -2.05 -1.33
CA ILE A 93 -9.41 -0.83 -0.50
C ILE A 93 -8.94 0.40 -1.30
N SER A 94 -7.87 0.25 -2.09
CA SER A 94 -7.32 1.33 -2.91
C SER A 94 -8.28 1.79 -3.99
N ALA A 95 -9.00 0.86 -4.63
CA ALA A 95 -10.02 1.17 -5.62
C ALA A 95 -11.18 1.96 -5.01
N ASP A 96 -11.66 1.55 -3.83
CA ASP A 96 -12.72 2.29 -3.13
C ASP A 96 -12.27 3.71 -2.75
N ILE A 97 -11.01 3.88 -2.31
CA ILE A 97 -10.45 5.21 -2.02
C ILE A 97 -10.40 6.06 -3.29
N ALA A 98 -9.95 5.48 -4.41
CA ALA A 98 -9.91 6.18 -5.69
C ALA A 98 -11.31 6.66 -6.12
N GLU A 99 -12.35 5.84 -5.95
CA GLU A 99 -13.74 6.20 -6.22
C GLU A 99 -14.21 7.38 -5.35
N LEU A 100 -13.89 7.37 -4.05
CA LEU A 100 -14.23 8.46 -3.13
C LEU A 100 -13.65 9.82 -3.57
N PHE A 101 -12.47 9.80 -4.18
CA PHE A 101 -11.79 10.99 -4.71
C PHE A 101 -12.02 11.22 -6.21
N GLN A 102 -12.93 10.47 -6.84
CA GLN A 102 -13.26 10.57 -8.27
C GLN A 102 -12.05 10.38 -9.20
N ILE A 103 -11.07 9.60 -8.75
CA ILE A 103 -9.90 9.22 -9.55
C ILE A 103 -10.34 8.11 -10.49
N GLN A 104 -10.30 8.39 -11.79
CA GLN A 104 -10.64 7.43 -12.83
C GLN A 104 -9.38 6.79 -13.39
N SER A 105 -9.40 5.48 -13.57
CA SER A 105 -8.35 4.81 -14.33
C SER A 105 -8.43 5.29 -15.78
N VAL A 106 -7.39 5.98 -16.25
CA VAL A 106 -7.25 6.29 -17.67
C VAL A 106 -6.81 5.00 -18.34
N VAL A 107 -7.76 4.33 -18.99
CA VAL A 107 -7.51 3.14 -19.83
C VAL A 107 -6.96 3.58 -21.18
#